data_AF-A0A9D6NTG2-F1
#
_entry.id   AF-A0A9D6NTG2-F1
#
_cell.length_a   1.000
_cell.length_b   1.000
_cell.length_c   1.000
_cell.angle_alpha   90.00
_cell.angle_beta   90.00
_cell.angle_gamma   90.00
#
_symmetry.space_group_name_H-M   'P 1'
#
loop_
_entity.id
_entity.type
_entity.pdbx_description
1 polymer ?
#
loop_
_entity_poly.entity_id
_entity_poly.type
_entity_poly.pdbx_seq_one_letter_code
_entity_poly.pdbx_strand_id
1 'polypeptide(L)'
;MDNRGNFWIVPYGPKTFGDLFTARQQLAMVTFSNQIGNKSDNTEVLAMAISRLANASASICRWHESGEKLEGVFSRQALPMVWDFCEGNPFSDATGGFDGALDWIVRVVDLWPKSSQGLVQVAHAGQSPLPD
;
A
#
# COMPACT_ATOMS: atom_id res chain seq x y z
N MET A 1 8.42 46.78 -3.86
CA MET A 1 7.01 46.75 -4.28
C MET A 1 6.48 45.39 -3.88
N ASP A 2 5.75 45.31 -2.76
CA ASP A 2 5.00 44.10 -2.43
C ASP A 2 3.80 44.02 -3.39
N ASN A 3 3.53 42.84 -3.93
CA ASN A 3 2.37 42.63 -4.79
C ASN A 3 1.34 41.84 -3.98
N ARG A 4 0.51 42.55 -3.21
CA ARG A 4 -0.58 42.04 -2.35
C ARG A 4 -1.77 41.50 -3.17
N GLY A 5 -1.51 40.58 -4.09
CA GLY A 5 -2.57 39.97 -4.92
C GLY A 5 -2.23 38.60 -5.50
N ASN A 6 -1.06 38.03 -5.17
CA ASN A 6 -0.63 36.75 -5.71
C ASN A 6 -1.23 35.57 -4.92
N PHE A 7 -2.17 34.84 -5.53
CA PHE A 7 -2.69 33.56 -5.05
C PHE A 7 -1.88 32.41 -5.69
N TRP A 8 -0.60 32.27 -5.33
CA TRP A 8 0.16 31.07 -5.73
C TRP A 8 -0.28 29.91 -4.84
N ILE A 9 -0.77 28.83 -5.44
CA ILE A 9 -0.97 27.57 -4.74
C ILE A 9 0.43 27.03 -4.43
N VAL A 10 0.83 27.07 -3.17
CA VAL A 10 2.08 26.44 -2.73
C VAL A 10 1.88 24.92 -2.86
N PRO A 11 2.74 24.20 -3.62
CA PRO A 11 2.65 22.75 -3.69
C PRO A 11 2.94 22.18 -2.30
N TYR A 12 1.90 21.64 -1.67
CA TYR A 12 1.95 20.98 -0.36
C TYR A 12 1.76 19.48 -0.55
N GLY A 13 2.44 18.68 0.27
CA GLY A 13 2.35 17.22 0.26
C GLY A 13 3.66 16.51 -0.08
N PRO A 14 3.61 15.17 -0.19
CA PRO A 14 4.76 14.31 -0.43
C PRO A 14 5.36 14.57 -1.82
N LYS A 15 6.69 14.70 -1.90
CA LYS A 15 7.41 14.87 -3.17
C LYS A 15 7.97 13.55 -3.68
N THR A 16 8.20 12.62 -2.76
CA THR A 16 8.72 11.28 -3.02
C THR A 16 7.86 10.24 -2.31
N PHE A 17 7.98 8.97 -2.72
CA PHE A 17 7.32 7.86 -2.02
C PHE A 17 7.76 7.73 -0.56
N GLY A 18 9.00 8.14 -0.23
CA GLY A 18 9.48 8.11 1.16
C GLY A 18 8.70 9.07 2.05
N ASP A 19 8.25 10.20 1.52
CA ASP A 19 7.50 11.23 2.25
C ASP A 19 6.07 10.79 2.62
N LEU A 20 5.59 9.66 2.10
CA LEU A 20 4.32 9.05 2.50
C LEU A 20 4.37 8.40 3.87
N PHE A 21 5.55 8.30 4.49
CA PHE A 21 5.76 7.59 5.73
C PHE A 21 6.38 8.52 6.77
N THR A 22 5.93 8.40 8.01
CA THR A 22 6.61 9.04 9.14
C THR A 22 7.92 8.32 9.45
N ALA A 23 8.84 9.00 10.14
CA ALA A 23 10.13 8.42 10.50
C ALA A 23 9.99 7.08 11.27
N ARG A 24 8.97 6.96 12.14
CA ARG A 24 8.72 5.72 12.89
C ARG A 24 8.13 4.60 12.04
N GLN A 25 7.25 4.92 11.09
CA GLN A 25 6.73 3.96 10.12
C GLN A 25 7.86 3.41 9.25
N GLN A 26 8.73 4.29 8.75
CA GLN A 26 9.90 3.88 7.98
C GLN A 26 10.83 2.97 8.79
N LEU A 27 11.09 3.31 10.05
CA LEU A 27 11.91 2.47 10.93
C LEU A 27 11.31 1.08 11.08
N ALA A 28 10.00 0.99 11.36
CA ALA A 28 9.31 -0.29 11.46
C ALA A 28 9.46 -1.10 10.16
N MET A 29 9.19 -0.48 9.01
CA MET A 29 9.29 -1.17 7.72
C MET A 29 10.70 -1.67 7.41
N VAL A 30 11.73 -0.87 7.71
CA VAL A 30 13.13 -1.29 7.55
C VAL A 30 13.45 -2.47 8.47
N THR A 31 12.97 -2.46 9.72
CA THR A 31 13.19 -3.60 10.63
C THR A 31 12.53 -4.88 10.13
N PHE A 32 11.30 -4.82 9.63
CA PHE A 32 10.63 -5.97 9.01
C PHE A 32 11.37 -6.47 7.77
N SER A 33 11.80 -5.56 6.91
CA SER A 33 12.55 -5.89 5.70
C SER A 33 13.86 -6.60 6.02
N ASN A 34 14.61 -6.14 7.03
CA ASN A 34 15.83 -6.80 7.49
C ASN A 34 15.57 -8.20 8.05
N GLN A 35 14.51 -8.36 8.85
CA GLN A 35 14.15 -9.67 9.41
C GLN A 35 13.73 -10.67 8.32
N ILE A 36 13.01 -10.20 7.29
CA ILE A 36 12.58 -11.04 6.17
C ILE A 36 13.74 -11.36 5.22
N GLY A 37 14.66 -10.42 5.00
CA GLY A 37 15.86 -10.64 4.19
C GLY A 37 16.82 -11.68 4.79
N ASN A 38 16.75 -11.91 6.10
CA ASN A 38 17.53 -12.95 6.78
C ASN A 38 16.91 -14.36 6.67
N LYS A 39 15.68 -14.49 6.15
CA LYS A 39 15.03 -15.78 5.91
C LYS A 39 15.28 -16.25 4.47
N SER A 40 15.55 -17.55 4.30
CA SER A 40 15.66 -18.18 2.97
C SER A 40 14.32 -18.57 2.36
N ASP A 41 13.33 -18.88 3.20
CA ASP A 41 12.09 -19.53 2.78
C ASP A 41 10.90 -18.56 2.79
N ASN A 42 10.02 -18.70 1.79
CA ASN A 42 8.78 -17.92 1.65
C ASN A 42 8.99 -16.40 1.62
N THR A 43 10.13 -15.95 1.11
CA THR A 43 10.48 -14.52 1.06
C THR A 43 9.46 -13.72 0.25
N GLU A 44 8.87 -14.31 -0.79
CA GLU A 44 7.87 -13.68 -1.66
C GLU A 44 6.57 -13.43 -0.90
N VAL A 45 6.11 -14.41 -0.12
CA VAL A 45 4.89 -14.30 0.70
C VAL A 45 5.06 -13.25 1.78
N LEU A 46 6.22 -13.25 2.42
CA LEU A 46 6.57 -12.28 3.46
C LEU A 46 6.75 -10.86 2.88
N ALA A 47 7.31 -10.74 1.68
CA ALA A 47 7.42 -9.46 0.97
C ALA A 47 6.04 -8.91 0.56
N MET A 48 5.10 -9.78 0.15
CA MET A 48 3.70 -9.38 -0.08
C MET A 48 3.04 -8.89 1.22
N ALA A 49 3.34 -9.51 2.37
CA ALA A 49 2.81 -9.07 3.66
C ALA A 49 3.36 -7.69 4.06
N ILE A 50 4.66 -7.44 3.88
CA ILE A 50 5.29 -6.12 4.02
C ILE A 50 4.59 -5.08 3.12
N SER A 51 4.32 -5.42 1.86
CA SER A 51 3.67 -4.51 0.91
C SER A 51 2.27 -4.10 1.38
N ARG A 52 1.49 -5.05 1.92
CA ARG A 52 0.20 -4.76 2.56
C ARG A 52 0.36 -3.89 3.81
N LEU A 53 1.35 -4.16 4.65
CA LEU A 53 1.61 -3.38 5.84
C LEU A 53 1.98 -1.93 5.49
N ALA A 54 2.79 -1.72 4.44
CA ALA A 54 3.13 -0.40 3.94
C ALA A 54 1.90 0.39 3.45
N ASN A 55 0.93 -0.28 2.80
CA ASN A 55 -0.33 0.36 2.41
C ASN A 55 -1.21 0.78 3.62
N ALA A 56 -1.06 0.12 4.76
CA ALA A 56 -1.80 0.42 6.00
C ALA A 56 -1.03 1.29 7.00
N SER A 57 0.25 1.58 6.74
CA SER A 57 1.16 2.27 7.66
C SER A 57 1.77 3.51 7.02
N ALA A 58 0.95 4.34 6.38
CA ALA A 58 1.38 5.59 5.75
C ALA A 58 0.74 6.81 6.43
N SER A 59 1.36 7.98 6.26
CA SER A 59 0.92 9.26 6.83
C SER A 59 -0.33 9.86 6.18
N ILE A 60 -0.96 9.12 5.26
CA ILE A 60 -2.24 9.49 4.61
C ILE A 60 -3.31 8.40 4.79
N CYS A 61 -3.02 7.38 5.61
CA CYS A 61 -4.02 6.39 6.01
C CYS A 61 -5.11 7.09 6.84
N ARG A 62 -6.38 6.78 6.54
CA ARG A 62 -7.52 7.45 7.15
C ARG A 62 -8.36 6.49 7.98
N TRP A 63 -9.03 7.02 8.99
CA TRP A 63 -9.99 6.25 9.74
C TRP A 63 -11.28 6.04 8.92
N HIS A 64 -11.77 4.81 8.89
CA HIS A 64 -13.06 4.47 8.31
C HIS A 64 -14.11 4.36 9.42
N GLU A 65 -14.85 5.45 9.65
CA GLU A 65 -15.83 5.58 10.74
C GLU A 65 -16.86 4.45 10.76
N SER A 66 -17.47 4.13 9.62
CA SER A 66 -18.54 3.12 9.55
C SER A 66 -18.07 1.69 9.84
N GLY A 67 -16.78 1.41 9.69
CA GLY A 67 -16.22 0.07 9.89
C GLY A 67 -15.17 -0.01 10.99
N GLU A 68 -14.98 1.08 11.73
CA GLU A 68 -13.98 1.24 12.80
C GLU A 68 -12.62 0.63 12.45
N LYS A 69 -12.14 0.91 11.24
CA LYS A 69 -10.94 0.29 10.70
C LYS A 69 -10.04 1.30 10.00
N LEU A 70 -8.79 0.87 9.82
CA LEU A 70 -7.81 1.57 9.03
C LEU A 70 -8.10 1.42 7.55
N GLU A 71 -8.14 2.54 6.84
CA GLU A 71 -8.27 2.58 5.40
C GLU A 71 -6.93 2.96 4.76
N GLY A 72 -6.43 2.07 3.91
CA GLY A 72 -5.09 2.18 3.32
C GLY A 72 -4.97 3.28 2.26
N VAL A 73 -3.72 3.55 1.87
CA VAL A 73 -3.33 4.57 0.89
C VAL A 73 -4.06 4.44 -0.44
N PHE A 74 -4.13 3.21 -0.97
CA PHE A 74 -4.71 2.92 -2.28
C PHE A 74 -6.20 2.56 -2.25
N SER A 75 -6.92 2.99 -1.22
CA SER A 75 -8.38 2.84 -1.15
C SER A 75 -9.13 3.71 -2.17
N ARG A 76 -8.48 4.73 -2.72
CA ARG A 76 -9.01 5.65 -3.73
C ARG A 76 -8.05 5.76 -4.90
N GLN A 77 -8.56 6.15 -6.07
CA GLN A 77 -7.77 6.33 -7.30
C GLN A 77 -6.87 7.59 -7.31
N ALA A 78 -6.73 8.28 -6.18
CA ALA A 78 -5.85 9.43 -6.01
C ALA A 78 -5.37 9.50 -4.56
N LEU A 79 -4.16 10.03 -4.33
CA LEU A 79 -3.63 10.30 -3.00
C LEU A 79 -4.26 11.58 -2.45
N PRO A 80 -5.15 11.51 -1.45
CA PRO A 80 -5.78 12.70 -0.89
C PRO A 80 -4.78 13.46 -0.01
N MET A 81 -4.97 14.77 0.11
CA MET A 81 -4.38 15.50 1.23
C MET A 81 -5.15 15.15 2.51
N VAL A 82 -4.44 14.58 3.48
CA VAL A 82 -4.98 14.17 4.78
C VAL A 82 -4.17 14.89 5.86
N TRP A 83 -4.88 15.59 6.75
CA TRP A 83 -4.28 16.29 7.87
C TRP A 83 -4.25 15.43 9.13
N ASP A 84 -5.28 14.59 9.30
CA ASP A 84 -5.39 13.63 10.40
C ASP A 84 -5.28 12.22 9.84
N PHE A 85 -4.15 11.57 10.08
CA PHE A 85 -3.93 10.18 9.72
C PHE A 85 -4.02 9.29 10.95
N CYS A 86 -4.52 8.07 10.75
CA CYS A 86 -4.45 7.03 11.77
C CYS A 86 -3.24 6.14 11.49
N GLU A 87 -2.56 5.73 12.57
CA GLU A 87 -1.42 4.84 12.46
C GLU A 87 -1.72 3.51 13.14
N GLY A 88 -1.68 2.43 12.35
CA GLY A 88 -1.91 1.08 12.84
C GLY A 88 -0.71 0.58 13.62
N ASN A 89 -0.96 -0.26 14.63
CA ASN A 89 0.10 -1.00 15.29
C ASN A 89 0.41 -2.26 14.45
N PRO A 90 1.64 -2.42 13.93
CA PRO A 90 2.02 -3.61 13.15
C PRO A 90 1.85 -4.93 13.89
N PHE A 91 1.84 -4.91 15.22
CA PHE A 91 1.70 -6.09 16.08
C PHE A 91 0.29 -6.26 16.67
N SER A 92 -0.68 -5.45 16.27
CA SER A 92 -2.06 -5.65 16.72
C SER A 92 -2.78 -6.71 15.90
N ASP A 93 -3.70 -7.43 16.53
CA ASP A 93 -4.67 -8.30 15.84
C ASP A 93 -5.74 -7.52 15.06
N ALA A 94 -5.70 -6.18 15.10
CA ALA A 94 -6.64 -5.29 14.42
C ALA A 94 -6.22 -5.02 12.96
N THR A 95 -7.08 -4.30 12.23
CA THR A 95 -6.80 -3.87 10.86
C THR A 95 -5.51 -3.04 10.80
N GLY A 96 -4.56 -3.46 9.97
CA GLY A 96 -3.23 -2.85 9.87
C GLY A 96 -2.12 -3.63 10.56
N GLY A 97 -2.45 -4.73 11.25
CA GLY A 97 -1.48 -5.69 11.77
C GLY A 97 -0.84 -6.57 10.69
N PHE A 98 0.39 -7.04 10.96
CA PHE A 98 1.16 -7.92 10.08
C PHE A 98 0.53 -9.32 9.96
N ASP A 99 0.05 -9.89 11.07
CA ASP A 99 -0.52 -11.24 11.07
C ASP A 99 -1.81 -11.32 10.24
N GLY A 100 -2.67 -10.30 10.35
CA GLY A 100 -3.85 -10.18 9.49
C GLY A 100 -3.48 -10.02 8.01
N ALA A 101 -2.42 -9.27 7.70
CA ALA A 101 -1.93 -9.17 6.32
C ALA A 101 -1.46 -10.53 5.78
N LEU A 102 -0.74 -11.30 6.60
CA LEU A 102 -0.23 -12.62 6.25
C LEU A 102 -1.36 -13.64 6.06
N ASP A 103 -2.33 -13.70 6.98
CA ASP A 103 -3.50 -14.60 6.88
C ASP A 103 -4.26 -14.40 5.56
N TRP A 104 -4.50 -13.14 5.19
CA TRP A 104 -5.12 -12.82 3.91
C TRP A 104 -4.32 -13.32 2.71
N ILE A 105 -3.00 -13.20 2.73
CA ILE A 105 -2.14 -13.64 1.63
C ILE A 105 -2.12 -15.16 1.55
N VAL A 106 -1.97 -15.84 2.68
CA VAL A 106 -1.99 -17.31 2.76
C VAL A 106 -3.31 -17.84 2.19
N ARG A 107 -4.45 -17.26 2.58
CA ARG A 107 -5.76 -17.63 2.02
C ARG A 107 -5.83 -17.47 0.50
N VAL A 108 -5.28 -16.39 -0.03
CA VAL A 108 -5.24 -16.17 -1.49
C VAL A 108 -4.36 -17.20 -2.17
N VAL A 109 -3.19 -17.52 -1.60
CA VAL A 109 -2.27 -18.52 -2.12
C VAL A 109 -2.88 -19.92 -2.08
N ASP A 110 -3.57 -20.28 -0.99
CA ASP A 110 -4.24 -21.58 -0.84
C ASP A 110 -5.40 -21.75 -1.83
N LEU A 111 -6.15 -20.69 -2.08
CA LEU A 111 -7.26 -20.68 -3.03
C LEU A 111 -6.81 -20.51 -4.48
N TRP A 112 -5.53 -20.18 -4.73
CA TRP A 112 -5.06 -19.89 -6.07
C TRP A 112 -5.10 -21.17 -6.92
N PRO A 113 -5.92 -21.23 -7.99
CA PRO A 113 -6.07 -22.44 -8.81
C PRO A 113 -4.82 -22.84 -9.63
N LYS A 114 -3.64 -22.27 -9.34
CA LYS A 114 -2.40 -22.35 -10.14
C LYS A 114 -2.68 -21.88 -11.58
N SER A 115 -2.32 -20.64 -11.87
CA SER A 115 -2.44 -20.12 -13.25
C SER A 115 -1.61 -20.97 -14.20
N SER A 116 -2.21 -21.38 -15.33
CA SER A 116 -1.44 -21.84 -16.49
C SER A 116 -0.64 -20.66 -17.06
N GLN A 117 0.35 -20.94 -17.91
CA GLN A 117 1.08 -19.88 -18.63
C GLN A 117 0.07 -19.00 -19.39
N GLY A 118 0.07 -17.70 -19.10
CA GLY A 118 -0.72 -16.71 -19.82
C GLY A 118 -0.01 -16.30 -21.11
N LEU A 119 -0.77 -16.04 -22.17
CA LEU A 119 -0.25 -15.45 -23.40
C LEU A 119 -0.37 -13.92 -23.29
N VAL A 120 0.75 -13.22 -23.35
CA VAL A 120 0.77 -11.76 -23.50
C VAL A 120 1.13 -11.44 -24.95
N GLN A 121 0.24 -10.75 -25.65
CA GLN A 121 0.48 -10.25 -26.99
C GLN A 121 0.09 -8.78 -27.08
N VAL A 122 0.86 -8.01 -27.84
CA VAL A 122 0.51 -6.61 -28.14
C VAL A 122 -0.50 -6.62 -29.27
N ALA A 123 -1.68 -6.04 -29.04
CA ALA A 123 -2.74 -5.91 -30.04
C ALA A 123 -3.27 -4.47 -30.07
N HIS A 124 -3.80 -4.07 -31.23
CA HIS A 124 -4.45 -2.77 -31.39
C HIS A 124 -5.78 -2.77 -30.61
N ALA A 125 -6.07 -1.72 -29.85
CA ALA A 125 -7.26 -1.67 -28.99
C ALA A 125 -8.60 -1.85 -29.73
N GLY A 126 -8.63 -1.59 -31.04
CA GLY A 126 -9.80 -1.79 -31.90
C GLY A 126 -9.93 -3.17 -32.56
N GLN A 127 -9.00 -4.10 -32.35
CA GLN A 127 -9.05 -5.45 -32.91
C GLN A 127 -8.81 -6.46 -31.77
N SER A 128 -9.86 -7.22 -31.42
CA SER A 128 -9.69 -8.32 -30.46
C SER A 128 -8.88 -9.44 -31.12
N PRO A 129 -7.76 -9.87 -30.51
CA PRO A 129 -7.01 -11.02 -31.00
C PRO A 129 -7.60 -12.37 -30.54
N LEU A 130 -8.69 -12.34 -29.76
CA LEU A 130 -9.46 -13.53 -29.38
C LEU A 130 -10.70 -13.64 -30.28
N PRO A 131 -11.13 -14.87 -30.64
CA PRO A 131 -12.38 -15.08 -31.35
C PRO A 131 -13.57 -14.59 -30.52
N ASP A 132 -14.64 -14.15 -31.20
CA ASP A 132 -15.92 -13.77 -30.59
C ASP A 132 -16.59 -14.95 -29.83
#